data_AF-A0A8S0SUN6-F1
#
_entry.id   AF-A0A8S0SUN6-F1
#
_cell.length_a   1.000
_cell.length_b   1.000
_cell.length_c   1.000
_cell.angle_alpha   90.00
_cell.angle_beta   90.00
_cell.angle_gamma   90.00
#
_symmetry.space_group_name_H-M   'P 1'
#
loop_
_entity.id
_entity.type
_entity.pdbx_description
1 polymer ?
#
loop_
_entity_poly.entity_id
_entity_poly.type
_entity_poly.pdbx_seq_one_letter_code
_entity_poly.pdbx_strand_id
1 'polypeptide(L)'
;MAYDFYDPSWYKFTNSHAALYDPPGQVSGSYGMGAWTQAGVRAKKLALGMPFYGYTWRLVNANNHGLLAPTNGPASPENGAMGYRQITNFITQNKAITVYNSTIVTNYYYAGTTWIGFDDTQSNAAKVSYAKQKGLLGYFAWHVGVDNNWALSQQAKQSWGA
;
A
#
# COMPACT_ATOMS: atom_id res chain seq x y z
N MET A 1 9.28 8.19 -4.22
CA MET A 1 8.33 7.71 -3.19
C MET A 1 7.36 6.79 -3.90
N ALA A 2 7.19 5.54 -3.43
CA ALA A 2 6.46 4.48 -4.16
C ALA A 2 5.08 4.24 -3.52
N TYR A 3 4.37 5.33 -3.26
CA TYR A 3 3.06 5.39 -2.64
C TYR A 3 2.36 6.68 -3.10
N ASP A 4 1.09 6.86 -2.72
CA ASP A 4 0.19 7.95 -3.16
C ASP A 4 -0.08 7.96 -4.66
N PHE A 5 -0.03 6.78 -5.30
CA PHE A 5 -0.39 6.63 -6.70
C PHE A 5 -1.86 6.97 -6.97
N TYR A 6 -2.74 6.71 -6.00
CA TYR A 6 -4.17 6.97 -6.09
C TYR A 6 -4.71 7.34 -4.70
N ASP A 7 -5.51 8.40 -4.64
CA ASP A 7 -6.22 8.80 -3.42
C ASP A 7 -7.66 9.26 -3.75
N PRO A 8 -8.59 9.19 -2.79
CA PRO A 8 -10.01 9.43 -3.03
C PRO A 8 -10.37 10.91 -3.24
N SER A 9 -9.44 11.85 -3.08
CA SER A 9 -9.69 13.28 -3.33
C SER A 9 -9.77 13.62 -4.82
N TRP A 10 -9.14 12.81 -5.68
CA TRP A 10 -9.14 13.02 -7.13
C TRP A 10 -9.48 11.77 -7.94
N TYR A 11 -9.26 10.56 -7.42
CA TYR A 11 -9.51 9.32 -8.15
C TYR A 11 -10.85 8.67 -7.73
N LYS A 12 -11.70 8.36 -8.72
CA LYS A 12 -13.09 7.91 -8.52
C LYS A 12 -13.29 6.39 -8.48
N PHE A 13 -12.20 5.63 -8.37
CA PHE A 13 -12.25 4.18 -8.28
C PHE A 13 -11.34 3.71 -7.14
N THR A 14 -11.67 2.60 -6.49
CA THR A 14 -10.76 1.98 -5.53
C THR A 14 -9.48 1.56 -6.26
N ASN A 15 -8.33 1.82 -5.65
CA ASN A 15 -7.06 1.39 -6.20
C ASN A 15 -6.00 1.25 -5.11
N SER A 16 -4.91 0.57 -5.43
CA SER A 16 -3.76 0.52 -4.53
C SER A 16 -2.94 1.79 -4.68
N HIS A 17 -2.85 2.57 -3.60
CA HIS A 17 -1.99 3.75 -3.58
C HIS A 17 -0.49 3.42 -3.63
N ALA A 18 -0.09 2.16 -3.46
CA ALA A 18 1.31 1.76 -3.32
C ALA A 18 1.64 0.42 -3.99
N ALA A 19 0.94 0.05 -5.07
CA ALA A 19 1.15 -1.20 -5.77
C ALA A 19 2.65 -1.44 -6.11
N LEU A 20 3.16 -2.64 -5.84
CA LEU A 20 4.51 -3.00 -6.29
C LEU A 20 4.53 -3.27 -7.79
N TYR A 21 3.48 -3.91 -8.31
CA TYR A 21 3.32 -4.20 -9.74
C TYR A 21 1.97 -3.69 -10.22
N ASP A 22 1.87 -3.36 -11.50
CA ASP A 22 0.65 -2.88 -12.14
C ASP A 22 0.56 -3.49 -13.54
N PRO A 23 0.17 -4.76 -13.72
CA PRO A 23 0.06 -5.36 -15.04
C PRO A 23 -1.28 -5.00 -15.70
N PRO A 24 -1.33 -4.44 -16.93
CA PRO A 24 -0.23 -4.07 -17.84
C PRO A 24 0.26 -2.61 -17.73
N GLY A 25 -0.22 -1.86 -16.73
CA GLY A 25 0.15 -0.47 -16.50
C GLY A 25 1.60 -0.21 -16.07
N GLN A 26 1.84 1.03 -15.69
CA GLN A 26 3.17 1.56 -15.36
C GLN A 26 3.18 2.30 -14.02
N VAL A 27 2.04 2.40 -13.33
CA VAL A 27 1.92 3.16 -12.08
C VAL A 27 2.18 2.20 -10.92
N SER A 28 3.46 1.90 -10.69
CA SER A 28 3.86 0.98 -9.63
C SER A 28 5.27 1.25 -9.09
N GLY A 29 5.54 0.73 -7.89
CA GLY A 29 6.86 0.79 -7.27
C GLY A 29 7.95 0.12 -8.11
N SER A 30 7.66 -1.06 -8.69
CA SER A 30 8.65 -1.79 -9.50
C SER A 30 8.97 -1.09 -10.82
N TYR A 31 7.95 -0.54 -11.49
CA TYR A 31 8.15 0.27 -12.69
C TYR A 31 8.97 1.53 -12.36
N GLY A 32 8.62 2.25 -11.31
CA GLY A 32 9.36 3.44 -10.86
C GLY A 32 10.84 3.15 -10.55
N MET A 33 11.13 2.04 -9.84
CA MET A 33 12.52 1.61 -9.59
C MET A 33 13.25 1.25 -10.89
N GLY A 34 12.57 0.57 -11.82
CA GLY A 34 13.10 0.29 -13.16
C GLY A 34 13.42 1.57 -13.93
N ALA A 35 12.52 2.56 -13.92
CA ALA A 35 12.73 3.84 -14.59
C ALA A 35 13.94 4.60 -14.03
N TRP A 36 14.12 4.64 -12.71
CA TRP A 36 15.30 5.26 -12.09
C TRP A 36 16.61 4.58 -12.47
N THR A 37 16.61 3.25 -12.56
CA THR A 37 17.81 2.51 -12.96
C THR A 37 18.11 2.67 -14.46
N GLN A 38 17.09 2.71 -15.32
CA GLN A 38 17.23 3.03 -16.75
C GLN A 38 17.76 4.44 -16.99
N ALA A 39 17.39 5.40 -16.15
CA ALA A 39 17.93 6.77 -16.17
C ALA A 39 19.37 6.88 -15.64
N GLY A 40 20.00 5.77 -15.23
CA GLY A 40 21.41 5.71 -14.82
C GLY A 40 21.66 5.73 -13.32
N VAL A 41 20.62 5.77 -12.47
CA VAL A 41 20.81 5.67 -11.01
C VAL A 41 21.10 4.23 -10.63
N ARG A 42 22.27 4.00 -10.02
CA ARG A 42 22.66 2.66 -9.54
C ARG A 42 21.66 2.17 -8.49
N ALA A 43 21.20 0.92 -8.59
CA ALA A 43 20.28 0.29 -7.65
C ALA A 43 20.69 0.47 -6.17
N LYS A 44 21.98 0.31 -5.86
CA LYS A 44 22.57 0.55 -4.53
C LYS A 44 22.51 1.99 -4.00
N LYS A 45 21.88 2.91 -4.72
CA LYS A 45 21.56 4.29 -4.27
C LYS A 45 20.06 4.54 -4.14
N LEU A 46 19.23 3.53 -4.40
CA LEU A 46 17.77 3.63 -4.33
C LEU A 46 17.26 2.94 -3.07
N ALA A 47 16.32 3.56 -2.37
CA ALA A 47 15.60 2.96 -1.26
C ALA A 47 14.09 2.95 -1.57
N LEU A 48 13.44 1.80 -1.38
CA LEU A 48 12.01 1.67 -1.61
C LEU A 48 11.20 2.28 -0.46
N GLY A 49 10.37 3.27 -0.76
CA GLY A 49 9.46 3.86 0.23
C GLY A 49 8.24 2.96 0.45
N MET A 50 7.89 2.71 1.70
CA MET A 50 6.75 1.89 2.13
C MET A 50 5.79 2.74 2.97
N PRO A 51 4.49 2.79 2.63
CA PRO A 51 3.51 3.51 3.43
C PRO A 51 3.03 2.66 4.62
N PHE A 52 3.02 3.25 5.81
CA PHE A 52 2.36 2.70 7.00
C PHE A 52 0.97 3.34 7.18
N TYR A 53 0.33 3.67 6.08
CA TYR A 53 -1.02 4.22 6.01
C TYR A 53 -1.66 3.68 4.73
N GLY A 54 -2.95 3.95 4.62
CA GLY A 54 -3.72 3.71 3.42
C GLY A 54 -4.71 4.84 3.21
N TYR A 55 -5.60 4.62 2.26
CA TYR A 55 -6.73 5.51 2.02
C TYR A 55 -8.04 4.76 2.18
N THR A 56 -9.08 5.50 2.53
CA THR A 56 -10.44 4.99 2.65
C THR A 56 -11.31 5.58 1.55
N TRP A 57 -12.04 4.72 0.86
CA TRP A 57 -12.93 5.07 -0.22
C TRP A 57 -14.35 4.69 0.14
N ARG A 58 -15.31 5.53 -0.26
CA ARG A 58 -16.73 5.24 -0.17
C ARG A 58 -17.20 4.62 -1.48
N LEU A 59 -17.47 3.32 -1.47
CA LEU A 59 -18.03 2.57 -2.60
C LEU A 59 -19.43 3.11 -2.95
N VAL A 60 -19.70 3.20 -4.25
CA VAL A 60 -21.06 3.48 -4.75
C VAL A 60 -22.00 2.30 -4.47
N ASN A 61 -21.48 1.06 -4.56
CA ASN A 61 -22.21 -0.17 -4.33
C ASN A 61 -21.37 -1.13 -3.51
N ALA A 62 -21.85 -1.52 -2.33
CA ALA A 62 -21.17 -2.46 -1.43
C ALA A 62 -20.87 -3.83 -2.08
N ASN A 63 -21.68 -4.25 -3.06
CA ASN A 63 -21.48 -5.51 -3.79
C ASN A 63 -20.38 -5.44 -4.87
N ASN A 64 -19.86 -4.23 -5.17
CA ASN A 64 -18.71 -4.04 -6.02
C ASN A 64 -17.55 -3.49 -5.17
N HIS A 65 -16.71 -4.38 -4.67
CA HIS A 65 -15.71 -4.08 -3.65
C HIS A 65 -14.30 -4.56 -4.03
N GLY A 66 -14.09 -4.84 -5.32
CA GLY A 66 -12.77 -5.19 -5.86
C GLY A 66 -11.88 -3.96 -6.04
N LEU A 67 -10.75 -4.16 -6.70
CA LEU A 67 -9.99 -3.07 -7.31
C LEU A 67 -10.81 -2.47 -8.46
N LEU A 68 -10.62 -1.17 -8.70
CA LEU A 68 -11.33 -0.39 -9.71
C LEU A 68 -12.86 -0.34 -9.51
N ALA A 69 -13.33 -0.58 -8.29
CA ALA A 69 -14.74 -0.40 -7.95
C ALA A 69 -15.09 1.09 -7.91
N PRO A 70 -16.23 1.55 -8.45
CA PRO A 70 -16.63 2.96 -8.42
C PRO A 70 -16.81 3.50 -6.99
N THR A 71 -16.32 4.72 -6.76
CA THR A 71 -16.39 5.41 -5.47
C THR A 71 -16.98 6.80 -5.62
N ASN A 72 -17.47 7.38 -4.52
CA ASN A 72 -17.96 8.75 -4.45
C ASN A 72 -17.17 9.60 -3.43
N GLY A 73 -15.86 9.34 -3.34
CA GLY A 73 -14.93 10.11 -2.52
C GLY A 73 -14.45 9.38 -1.26
N PRO A 74 -13.87 10.12 -0.30
CA PRO A 74 -13.29 9.52 0.90
C PRO A 74 -14.35 8.97 1.87
N ALA A 75 -14.03 7.86 2.54
CA ALA A 75 -14.91 7.29 3.58
C ALA A 75 -14.60 7.80 5.00
N SER A 76 -13.45 8.48 5.20
CA SER A 76 -13.02 9.08 6.46
C SER A 76 -12.54 10.54 6.27
N PRO A 77 -12.34 11.30 7.36
CA PRO A 77 -11.68 12.61 7.31
C PRO A 77 -10.28 12.55 6.67
N GLU A 78 -9.62 13.71 6.57
CA GLU A 78 -8.25 13.83 6.02
C GLU A 78 -8.11 13.27 4.60
N ASN A 79 -9.09 13.55 3.73
CA ASN A 79 -9.15 13.01 2.38
C ASN A 79 -9.02 11.49 2.34
N GLY A 80 -9.57 10.80 3.35
CA GLY A 80 -9.55 9.36 3.43
C GLY A 80 -8.25 8.77 3.96
N ALA A 81 -7.20 9.55 4.22
CA ALA A 81 -5.95 9.02 4.75
C ALA A 81 -6.19 8.36 6.12
N MET A 82 -5.56 7.21 6.35
CA MET A 82 -5.71 6.46 7.60
C MET A 82 -4.42 5.70 7.92
N GLY A 83 -3.85 5.94 9.11
CA GLY A 83 -2.64 5.26 9.56
C GLY A 83 -2.86 3.77 9.82
N TYR A 84 -1.82 2.95 9.68
CA TYR A 84 -1.90 1.49 9.80
C TYR A 84 -2.51 1.04 11.13
N ARG A 85 -2.13 1.66 12.26
CA ARG A 85 -2.75 1.39 13.57
C ARG A 85 -4.26 1.65 13.59
N GLN A 86 -4.73 2.71 12.93
CA GLN A 86 -6.16 2.99 12.82
C GLN A 86 -6.85 1.96 11.92
N ILE A 87 -6.22 1.58 10.80
CA ILE A 87 -6.71 0.54 9.89
C ILE A 87 -6.86 -0.79 10.62
N THR A 88 -5.85 -1.24 11.36
CA THR A 88 -5.91 -2.50 12.12
C THR A 88 -7.01 -2.47 13.18
N ASN A 89 -7.17 -1.34 13.89
CA ASN A 89 -8.25 -1.18 14.86
C ASN A 89 -9.63 -1.24 14.20
N PHE A 90 -9.78 -0.60 13.04
CA PHE A 90 -11.02 -0.62 12.25
C PHE A 90 -11.36 -2.05 11.82
N ILE A 91 -10.37 -2.79 11.28
CA ILE A 91 -10.51 -4.19 10.86
C ILE A 91 -10.98 -5.06 12.02
N THR A 92 -10.35 -4.95 13.19
CA THR A 92 -10.72 -5.72 14.38
C THR A 92 -12.14 -5.42 14.84
N GLN A 93 -12.52 -4.14 14.92
CA GLN A 93 -13.84 -3.72 15.38
C GLN A 93 -14.97 -4.18 14.45
N ASN A 94 -14.70 -4.24 13.14
CA ASN A 94 -15.70 -4.55 12.12
C ASN A 94 -15.66 -6.01 11.64
N LYS A 95 -14.86 -6.88 12.27
CA LYS A 95 -14.70 -8.31 11.89
C LYS A 95 -14.47 -8.50 10.39
N ALA A 96 -13.58 -7.66 9.90
CA ALA A 96 -13.27 -7.41 8.51
C ALA A 96 -12.65 -8.60 7.76
N ILE A 97 -12.99 -8.75 6.47
CA ILE A 97 -12.23 -9.61 5.54
C ILE A 97 -11.15 -8.77 4.86
N THR A 98 -9.89 -9.06 5.17
CA THR A 98 -8.75 -8.48 4.46
C THR A 98 -8.40 -9.35 3.26
N VAL A 99 -8.16 -8.71 2.12
CA VAL A 99 -7.71 -9.35 0.89
C VAL A 99 -6.27 -8.93 0.61
N TYR A 100 -5.38 -9.91 0.46
CA TYR A 100 -4.06 -9.70 -0.12
C TYR A 100 -4.13 -9.99 -1.62
N ASN A 101 -3.80 -8.99 -2.44
CA ASN A 101 -3.67 -9.18 -3.87
C ASN A 101 -2.19 -9.42 -4.22
N SER A 102 -1.83 -10.65 -4.56
CA SER A 102 -0.45 -11.04 -4.89
C SER A 102 0.01 -10.54 -6.26
N THR A 103 -0.92 -10.23 -7.17
CA THR A 103 -0.61 -9.70 -8.51
C THR A 103 -0.01 -8.31 -8.42
N ILE A 104 -0.57 -7.43 -7.58
CA ILE A 104 -0.09 -6.05 -7.41
C ILE A 104 0.63 -5.78 -6.07
N VAL A 105 0.65 -6.78 -5.18
CA VAL A 105 1.31 -6.78 -3.86
C VAL A 105 0.80 -5.63 -2.99
N THR A 106 -0.47 -5.73 -2.59
CA THR A 106 -1.15 -4.78 -1.72
C THR A 106 -2.20 -5.51 -0.89
N ASN A 107 -2.65 -4.86 0.17
CA ASN A 107 -3.79 -5.31 0.96
C ASN A 107 -4.96 -4.34 0.76
N TYR A 108 -6.16 -4.88 0.81
CA TYR A 108 -7.34 -4.06 0.99
C TYR A 108 -8.37 -4.75 1.87
N TYR A 109 -9.26 -3.95 2.40
CA TYR A 109 -10.38 -4.38 3.21
C TYR A 109 -11.65 -3.70 2.73
N TYR A 110 -12.81 -4.34 2.94
CA TYR A 110 -14.10 -3.73 2.70
C TYR A 110 -15.15 -4.16 3.75
N ALA A 111 -16.02 -3.22 4.15
CA ALA A 111 -17.27 -3.52 4.84
C ALA A 111 -18.33 -2.46 4.56
N GLY A 112 -19.54 -2.90 4.23
CA GLY A 112 -20.57 -2.02 3.72
C GLY A 112 -20.04 -1.24 2.52
N THR A 113 -20.12 0.08 2.58
CA THR A 113 -19.59 0.96 1.53
C THR A 113 -18.18 1.49 1.83
N THR A 114 -17.52 1.05 2.89
CA THR A 114 -16.14 1.45 3.18
C THR A 114 -15.18 0.46 2.54
N TRP A 115 -14.22 0.96 1.77
CA TRP A 115 -13.10 0.21 1.21
C TRP A 115 -11.80 0.87 1.66
N ILE A 116 -10.81 0.10 2.10
CA ILE A 116 -9.53 0.62 2.59
C ILE A 116 -8.39 -0.11 1.88
N GLY A 117 -7.56 0.63 1.13
CA GLY A 117 -6.38 0.10 0.46
C GLY A 117 -5.11 0.52 1.20
N PHE A 118 -4.24 -0.43 1.53
CA PHE A 118 -3.09 -0.23 2.41
C PHE A 118 -2.02 -1.32 2.22
N ASP A 119 -0.92 -1.21 2.96
CA ASP A 119 0.04 -2.31 3.13
C ASP A 119 -0.10 -2.98 4.49
N ASP A 120 -0.21 -4.31 4.47
CA ASP A 120 -0.13 -5.15 5.67
C ASP A 120 1.22 -5.88 5.68
N THR A 121 1.48 -6.62 6.75
CA THR A 121 2.64 -7.49 6.96
C THR A 121 3.04 -8.29 5.73
N GLN A 122 2.09 -8.88 4.98
CA GLN A 122 2.38 -9.68 3.79
C GLN A 122 2.87 -8.85 2.59
N SER A 123 2.21 -7.74 2.24
CA SER A 123 2.68 -6.88 1.14
C SER A 123 3.99 -6.18 1.52
N ASN A 124 4.13 -5.75 2.77
CA ASN A 124 5.36 -5.18 3.32
C ASN A 124 6.54 -6.16 3.20
N ALA A 125 6.34 -7.43 3.59
CA ALA A 125 7.34 -8.50 3.44
C ALA A 125 7.81 -8.66 1.99
N ALA A 126 6.85 -8.72 1.07
CA ALA A 126 7.10 -8.93 -0.35
C ALA A 126 7.85 -7.75 -0.97
N LYS A 127 7.51 -6.51 -0.58
CA LYS A 127 8.21 -5.29 -1.02
C LYS A 127 9.65 -5.22 -0.51
N VAL A 128 9.88 -5.60 0.75
CA VAL A 128 11.23 -5.70 1.31
C VAL A 128 12.05 -6.77 0.59
N SER A 129 11.45 -7.94 0.33
CA SER A 129 12.08 -9.03 -0.42
C SER A 129 12.43 -8.59 -1.85
N TYR A 130 11.54 -7.87 -2.52
CA TYR A 130 11.80 -7.26 -3.82
C TYR A 130 12.99 -6.31 -3.78
N ALA A 131 13.01 -5.39 -2.82
CA ALA A 131 14.09 -4.41 -2.68
C ALA A 131 15.45 -5.10 -2.50
N LYS A 132 15.50 -6.14 -1.66
CA LYS A 132 16.70 -6.96 -1.45
C LYS A 132 17.12 -7.69 -2.73
N GLN A 133 16.21 -8.39 -3.40
CA GLN A 133 16.49 -9.15 -4.63
C GLN A 133 16.94 -8.26 -5.80
N LYS A 134 16.46 -7.02 -5.86
CA LYS A 134 16.87 -6.03 -6.88
C LYS A 134 18.18 -5.32 -6.55
N GLY A 135 18.82 -5.63 -5.41
CA GLY A 135 20.06 -4.98 -5.00
C GLY A 135 19.87 -3.49 -4.72
N LEU A 136 18.68 -3.09 -4.25
CA LEU A 136 18.44 -1.73 -3.76
C LEU A 136 19.27 -1.48 -2.50
N LEU A 137 19.53 -0.21 -2.17
CA LEU A 137 20.21 0.16 -0.92
C LEU A 137 19.41 -0.27 0.31
N GLY A 138 18.08 -0.24 0.23
CA GLY A 138 17.21 -0.50 1.37
C GLY A 138 15.76 -0.15 1.10
N TYR A 139 15.06 0.12 2.18
CA TYR A 139 13.70 0.64 2.22
C TYR A 139 13.58 1.69 3.32
N PHE A 140 12.52 2.49 3.28
CA PHE A 140 12.16 3.40 4.36
C PHE A 140 10.65 3.42 4.53
N ALA A 141 10.19 3.79 5.73
CA ALA A 141 8.76 3.83 6.06
C ALA A 141 8.25 5.27 6.23
N TRP A 142 7.06 5.55 5.70
CA TRP A 142 6.30 6.75 6.01
C TRP A 142 4.96 6.38 6.68
N HIS A 143 4.74 6.67 7.96
CA HIS A 143 5.77 7.05 8.93
C HIS A 143 5.61 6.23 10.21
N VAL A 144 6.69 6.18 11.00
CA VAL A 144 6.82 5.29 12.15
C VAL A 144 5.71 5.45 13.21
N GLY A 145 5.19 6.68 13.38
CA GLY A 145 4.18 6.99 14.40
C GLY A 145 2.80 6.36 14.16
N VAL A 146 2.53 5.89 12.94
CA VAL A 146 1.26 5.25 12.57
C VAL A 146 1.36 3.72 12.48
N ASP A 147 2.53 3.13 12.74
CA ASP A 147 2.66 1.67 12.89
C ASP A 147 1.88 1.17 14.12
N ASN A 148 1.51 -0.10 14.11
CA ASN A 148 0.81 -0.77 15.21
C ASN A 148 1.80 -1.64 15.99
N ASN A 149 2.26 -1.14 17.15
CA ASN A 149 3.23 -1.83 17.99
C ASN A 149 4.48 -2.34 17.23
N TRP A 150 4.98 -1.52 16.29
CA TRP A 150 6.14 -1.83 15.44
C TRP A 150 5.95 -3.03 14.51
N ALA A 151 4.73 -3.49 14.26
CA ALA A 151 4.48 -4.71 13.50
C ALA A 151 5.09 -4.65 12.10
N LEU A 152 4.82 -3.60 11.31
CA LEU A 152 5.37 -3.48 9.96
C LEU A 152 6.88 -3.25 9.99
N SER A 153 7.36 -2.48 10.97
CA SER A 153 8.79 -2.20 11.16
C SER A 153 9.60 -3.48 11.47
N GLN A 154 9.12 -4.30 12.41
CA GLN A 154 9.79 -5.55 12.80
C GLN A 154 9.72 -6.58 11.69
N GLN A 155 8.57 -6.69 11.02
CA GLN A 155 8.40 -7.54 9.85
C GLN A 155 9.44 -7.15 8.78
N ALA A 156 9.56 -5.85 8.47
CA ALA A 156 10.47 -5.39 7.42
C ALA A 156 11.92 -5.71 7.78
N LYS A 157 12.32 -5.48 9.03
CA LYS A 157 13.64 -5.85 9.55
C LYS A 157 13.92 -7.35 9.37
N GLN A 158 12.97 -8.20 9.74
CA GLN A 158 13.11 -9.65 9.61
C GLN A 158 13.22 -10.09 8.14
N SER A 159 12.42 -9.51 7.25
CA SER A 159 12.42 -9.86 5.82
C SER A 159 13.71 -9.46 5.11
N TRP A 160 14.31 -8.33 5.50
CA TRP A 160 15.58 -7.91 4.94
C TRP A 160 16.73 -8.83 5.38
N GLY A 161 16.64 -9.38 6.59
CA GLY A 161 17.70 -10.15 7.23
C GLY A 161 18.68 -9.26 8.00
N ALA A 162 19.24 -9.84 9.05
CA ALA A 162 20.42 -9.31 9.74
C ALA A 162 21.66 -9.47 8.85
#